data_AF-A0A935JAW2-F1
#
_entry.id   AF-A0A935JAW2-F1
#
_cell.length_a   1.000
_cell.length_b   1.000
_cell.length_c   1.000
_cell.angle_alpha   90.00
_cell.angle_beta   90.00
_cell.angle_gamma   90.00
#
_symmetry.space_group_name_H-M   'P 1'
#
loop_
_entity.id
_entity.type
_entity.pdbx_description
1 polymer ?
#
loop_
_entity_poly.entity_id
_entity_poly.type
_entity_poly.pdbx_seq_one_letter_code
_entity_poly.pdbx_strand_id
1 'polypeptide(L)'
;MMAAFAGYGFPKAHAASYARIGWRSAWCKEYFPAEFMAAVLANWGGYYSQRVYLSEARRLGLKVRPPHVNYSRHQFSVQRMIDAEDRALFMGLGQVKELTQRTIGRIIQHAPFTSLG
;
A
#
# COMPACT_ATOMS: atom_id res chain seq x y z
N MET A 1 -41.77 16.85 14.34
CA MET A 1 -41.11 15.68 13.70
C MET A 1 -40.07 16.12 12.65
N MET A 2 -40.45 16.79 11.55
CA MET A 2 -39.47 17.22 10.51
C MET A 2 -38.34 18.14 11.02
N ALA A 3 -38.64 19.08 11.94
CA ALA A 3 -37.62 19.96 12.54
C ALA A 3 -36.56 19.21 13.37
N ALA A 4 -36.93 18.09 13.99
CA ALA A 4 -36.00 17.27 14.77
C ALA A 4 -35.06 16.45 13.86
N PHE A 5 -35.51 16.05 12.67
CA PHE A 5 -34.68 15.36 11.67
C PHE A 5 -33.80 16.34 10.85
N ALA A 6 -34.23 17.58 10.68
CA ALA A 6 -33.49 18.59 9.92
C ALA A 6 -32.10 18.89 10.52
N GLY A 7 -31.95 18.81 11.84
CA GLY A 7 -30.65 19.01 12.52
C GLY A 7 -29.61 17.91 12.27
N TYR A 8 -30.04 16.73 11.80
CA TYR A 8 -29.16 15.58 11.52
C TYR A 8 -29.24 15.11 10.04
N GLY A 9 -29.99 15.84 9.20
CA GLY A 9 -30.12 15.52 7.78
C GLY A 9 -28.81 15.75 7.04
N PHE A 10 -28.34 14.75 6.30
CA PHE A 10 -27.11 14.84 5.51
C PHE A 10 -27.42 14.91 4.01
N PRO A 11 -26.71 15.73 3.22
CA PRO A 11 -26.94 15.83 1.78
C PRO A 11 -26.74 14.48 1.06
N LYS A 12 -27.83 13.93 0.51
CA LYS A 12 -27.83 12.61 -0.15
C LYS A 12 -26.80 12.50 -1.28
N ALA A 13 -26.65 13.54 -2.10
CA ALA A 13 -25.69 13.56 -3.21
C ALA A 13 -24.23 13.46 -2.73
N HIS A 14 -23.90 14.14 -1.62
CA HIS A 14 -22.59 14.07 -0.99
C HIS A 14 -22.35 12.66 -0.44
N ALA A 15 -23.32 12.11 0.33
CA ALA A 15 -23.19 10.76 0.90
C ALA A 15 -23.01 9.70 -0.19
N ALA A 16 -23.80 9.75 -1.26
CA ALA A 16 -23.73 8.78 -2.35
C ALA A 16 -22.35 8.80 -3.06
N SER A 17 -21.78 9.99 -3.25
CA SER A 17 -20.47 10.13 -3.90
C SER A 17 -19.34 9.50 -3.08
N TYR A 18 -19.31 9.74 -1.76
CA TYR A 18 -18.31 9.12 -0.88
C TYR A 18 -18.56 7.62 -0.66
N ALA A 19 -19.82 7.20 -0.57
CA ALA A 19 -20.18 5.78 -0.46
C ALA A 19 -19.66 4.97 -1.66
N ARG A 20 -19.70 5.55 -2.87
CA ARG A 20 -19.15 4.91 -4.08
C ARG A 20 -17.63 4.70 -3.98
N ILE A 21 -16.90 5.67 -3.44
CA ILE A 21 -15.44 5.54 -3.24
C ILE A 21 -15.15 4.49 -2.17
N GLY A 22 -15.87 4.54 -1.03
CA GLY A 22 -15.73 3.56 0.04
C GLY A 22 -15.99 2.12 -0.43
N TRP A 23 -17.05 1.92 -1.21
CA TRP A 23 -17.38 0.62 -1.80
C TRP A 23 -16.28 0.12 -2.74
N ARG A 24 -15.75 0.98 -3.62
CA ARG A 24 -14.64 0.61 -4.52
C ARG A 24 -13.37 0.23 -3.75
N SER A 25 -13.03 0.98 -2.71
CA SER A 25 -11.89 0.68 -1.85
C SER A 25 -12.06 -0.65 -1.13
N ALA A 26 -13.26 -0.93 -0.61
CA ALA A 26 -13.57 -2.21 0.03
C ALA A 26 -13.48 -3.38 -0.97
N TRP A 27 -14.01 -3.20 -2.18
CA TRP A 27 -13.91 -4.19 -3.25
C TRP A 27 -12.44 -4.47 -3.61
N CYS A 28 -11.61 -3.44 -3.81
CA CYS A 28 -10.19 -3.64 -4.08
C CYS A 28 -9.48 -4.34 -2.92
N LYS A 29 -9.82 -4.01 -1.66
CA LYS A 29 -9.25 -4.65 -0.48
C LYS A 29 -9.62 -6.14 -0.39
N GLU A 30 -10.84 -6.50 -0.79
CA GLU A 30 -11.32 -7.89 -0.75
C GLU A 30 -10.67 -8.76 -1.85
N TYR A 31 -10.69 -8.29 -3.10
CA TYR A 31 -10.27 -9.10 -4.25
C TYR A 31 -8.79 -8.93 -4.63
N PHE A 32 -8.18 -7.79 -4.26
CA PHE A 32 -6.78 -7.46 -4.55
C PHE A 32 -6.08 -6.86 -3.32
N PRO A 33 -6.08 -7.57 -2.16
CA PRO A 33 -5.59 -7.03 -0.90
C PRO A 33 -4.12 -6.59 -0.99
N ALA A 34 -3.27 -7.35 -1.70
CA ALA A 34 -1.85 -7.04 -1.82
C ALA A 34 -1.62 -5.73 -2.57
N GLU A 35 -2.24 -5.58 -3.74
CA GLU A 35 -2.13 -4.41 -4.59
C GLU A 35 -2.77 -3.18 -3.95
N PHE A 36 -3.93 -3.34 -3.30
CA PHE A 36 -4.60 -2.28 -2.56
C PHE A 36 -3.71 -1.77 -1.41
N MET A 37 -3.16 -2.67 -0.59
CA MET A 37 -2.29 -2.28 0.52
C MET A 37 -0.98 -1.66 0.03
N ALA A 38 -0.40 -2.16 -1.07
CA ALA A 38 0.76 -1.54 -1.71
C ALA A 38 0.46 -0.09 -2.13
N ALA A 39 -0.67 0.14 -2.80
CA ALA A 39 -1.07 1.48 -3.25
C ALA A 39 -1.30 2.44 -2.08
N VAL A 40 -1.99 2.00 -1.02
CA VAL A 40 -2.21 2.80 0.21
C VAL A 40 -0.88 3.19 0.85
N LEU A 41 0.04 2.24 0.98
CA LEU A 41 1.36 2.46 1.59
C LEU A 41 2.28 3.32 0.71
N ALA A 42 2.21 3.14 -0.61
CA ALA A 42 2.94 3.92 -1.59
C ALA A 42 2.54 5.42 -1.56
N ASN A 43 1.27 5.70 -1.26
CA ASN A 43 0.76 7.05 -1.02
C ASN A 43 0.96 7.52 0.44
N TRP A 44 1.99 7.02 1.13
CA TRP A 44 2.38 7.37 2.51
C TRP A 44 1.37 7.02 3.61
N GLY A 45 0.32 6.27 3.29
CA GLY A 45 -0.80 6.08 4.20
C GLY A 45 -1.68 7.33 4.28
N GLY A 46 -2.92 7.13 4.72
CA GLY A 46 -3.87 8.23 4.89
C GLY A 46 -3.86 8.75 6.33
N TYR A 47 -4.89 8.40 7.08
CA TYR A 47 -5.13 8.90 8.43
C TYR A 47 -4.14 8.34 9.48
N TYR A 48 -3.64 7.11 9.27
CA TYR A 48 -2.75 6.44 10.23
C TYR A 48 -1.31 6.36 9.72
N SER A 49 -0.35 6.11 10.61
CA SER A 49 1.04 5.84 10.19
C SER A 49 1.12 4.57 9.32
N GLN A 50 2.11 4.52 8.41
CA GLN A 50 2.39 3.33 7.58
C GLN A 50 2.56 2.05 8.41
N ARG A 51 3.04 2.15 9.66
CA ARG A 51 3.15 1.01 10.59
C ARG A 51 1.81 0.34 10.87
N VAL A 52 0.73 1.11 10.98
CA VAL A 52 -0.63 0.58 11.20
C VAL A 52 -1.10 -0.18 9.96
N TYR A 53 -0.91 0.40 8.77
CA TYR A 53 -1.25 -0.26 7.52
C TYR A 53 -0.42 -1.53 7.27
N LEU A 54 0.86 -1.56 7.67
CA LEU A 54 1.68 -2.77 7.61
C LEU A 54 1.20 -3.87 8.57
N SER A 55 0.70 -3.49 9.74
CA SER A 55 0.06 -4.43 10.67
C SER A 55 -1.20 -5.03 10.05
N GLU A 56 -2.02 -4.19 9.42
CA GLU A 56 -3.22 -4.63 8.73
C GLU A 56 -2.91 -5.54 7.53
N ALA A 57 -1.90 -5.21 6.73
CA ALA A 57 -1.46 -6.08 5.64
C ALA A 57 -1.12 -7.50 6.14
N ARG A 58 -0.46 -7.62 7.30
CA ARG A 58 -0.19 -8.92 7.92
C ARG A 58 -1.45 -9.61 8.42
N ARG A 59 -2.42 -8.87 8.96
CA ARG A 59 -3.73 -9.42 9.40
C ARG A 59 -4.56 -9.94 8.23
N LEU A 60 -4.43 -9.34 7.05
CA LEU A 60 -5.01 -9.82 5.80
C LEU A 60 -4.26 -11.04 5.21
N GLY A 61 -3.28 -11.60 5.92
CA GLY A 61 -2.51 -12.77 5.47
C GLY A 61 -1.41 -12.45 4.46
N LEU A 62 -1.12 -11.17 4.19
CA LEU A 62 -0.11 -10.80 3.20
C LEU A 62 1.31 -11.04 3.74
N LYS A 63 2.16 -11.61 2.87
CA LYS A 63 3.60 -11.74 3.12
C LYS A 63 4.28 -10.38 2.95
N VAL A 64 4.48 -9.67 4.06
CA VAL A 64 5.19 -8.38 4.08
C VAL A 64 6.69 -8.61 4.19
N ARG A 65 7.47 -8.09 3.23
CA ARG A 65 8.93 -8.21 3.17
C ARG A 65 9.60 -6.84 3.38
N PRO A 66 10.77 -6.80 4.06
CA PRO A 66 11.57 -5.58 4.17
C PRO A 66 12.12 -5.14 2.80
N PRO A 67 12.76 -3.96 2.71
CA PRO A 67 13.39 -3.52 1.47
C PRO A 67 14.46 -4.53 1.01
N HIS A 68 14.45 -4.87 -0.28
CA HIS A 68 15.37 -5.83 -0.88
C HIS A 68 15.93 -5.29 -2.21
N VAL A 69 17.24 -5.30 -2.39
CA VAL A 69 17.92 -4.66 -3.54
C VAL A 69 17.48 -5.21 -4.91
N ASN A 70 17.11 -6.49 -4.99
CA ASN A 70 16.68 -7.12 -6.25
C ASN A 70 15.17 -7.04 -6.52
N TYR A 71 14.36 -6.75 -5.49
CA TYR A 71 12.90 -6.89 -5.58
C TYR A 71 12.17 -5.57 -5.28
N SER A 72 12.60 -4.84 -4.26
CA SER A 72 11.97 -3.58 -3.90
C SER A 72 12.11 -2.52 -4.98
N ARG A 73 11.01 -1.81 -5.22
CA ARG A 73 10.99 -0.57 -6.00
C ARG A 73 11.22 0.62 -5.09
N HIS A 74 11.07 1.83 -5.64
CA HIS A 74 11.12 3.07 -4.85
C HIS A 74 10.06 3.08 -3.74
N GLN A 75 8.81 2.82 -4.11
CA GLN A 75 7.65 2.74 -3.22
C GLN A 75 7.31 1.29 -2.88
N PHE A 76 6.35 1.11 -1.97
CA PHE A 76 5.76 -0.20 -1.70
C PHE A 76 5.21 -0.82 -2.99
N SER A 77 5.49 -2.10 -3.19
CA SER A 77 5.08 -2.80 -4.41
C SER A 77 4.82 -4.27 -4.13
N VAL A 78 3.94 -4.88 -4.93
CA VAL A 78 3.72 -6.32 -4.92
C VAL A 78 4.65 -6.95 -5.96
N GLN A 79 5.36 -7.99 -5.57
CA GLN A 79 6.19 -8.73 -6.52
C GLN A 79 6.04 -10.24 -6.32
N ARG A 80 6.13 -10.97 -7.43
CA ARG A 80 6.20 -12.43 -7.43
C ARG A 80 7.63 -12.84 -7.11
N MET A 81 7.81 -13.71 -6.12
CA MET A 81 9.10 -14.33 -5.87
C MET A 81 9.33 -15.45 -6.89
N ILE A 82 10.57 -15.63 -7.33
CA ILE A 82 10.91 -16.71 -8.27
C ILE A 82 10.75 -18.08 -7.57
N ASP A 83 11.03 -18.13 -6.26
CA ASP A 83 11.04 -19.36 -5.46
C ASP A 83 9.70 -19.63 -4.73
N ALA A 84 8.67 -18.82 -4.95
CA ALA A 84 7.36 -19.01 -4.33
C ALA A 84 6.23 -18.61 -5.28
N GLU A 85 5.21 -19.45 -5.38
CA GLU A 85 3.97 -19.15 -6.13
C GLU A 85 3.27 -17.88 -5.62
N ASP A 86 3.50 -17.53 -4.36
CA ASP A 86 2.84 -16.40 -3.70
C ASP A 86 3.46 -15.03 -4.03
N ARG A 87 2.58 -14.06 -4.24
CA ARG A 87 2.92 -12.64 -4.30
C ARG A 87 3.25 -12.11 -2.90
N ALA A 88 4.29 -11.30 -2.79
CA ALA A 88 4.69 -10.65 -1.54
C ALA A 88 4.64 -9.12 -1.66
N LEU A 89 4.24 -8.46 -0.57
CA LEU A 89 4.27 -7.01 -0.43
C LEU A 89 5.67 -6.58 0.05
N PHE A 90 6.45 -5.94 -0.81
CA PHE A 90 7.77 -5.42 -0.46
C PHE A 90 7.68 -3.97 -0.01
N MET A 91 8.39 -3.67 1.08
CA MET A 91 8.72 -2.30 1.44
C MET A 91 9.54 -1.64 0.32
N GLY A 92 9.25 -0.37 0.03
CA GLY A 92 10.03 0.39 -0.93
C GLY A 92 11.43 0.73 -0.40
N LEU A 93 12.42 0.85 -1.29
CA LEU A 93 13.76 1.31 -0.96
C LEU A 93 13.74 2.73 -0.36
N GLY A 94 12.72 3.54 -0.68
CA GLY A 94 12.52 4.87 -0.09
C GLY A 94 12.18 4.85 1.41
N GLN A 95 11.95 3.68 2.00
CA GLN A 95 11.77 3.51 3.45
C GLN A 95 13.10 3.37 4.20
N VAL A 96 14.21 3.16 3.48
CA VAL A 96 15.54 3.08 4.08
C VAL A 96 16.03 4.49 4.40
N LYS A 97 16.26 4.75 5.69
CA LYS A 97 16.77 6.04 6.16
C LYS A 97 18.10 6.36 5.46
N GLU A 98 18.30 7.63 5.11
CA GLU A 98 19.53 8.16 4.46
C GLU A 98 19.80 7.63 3.03
N LEU A 99 18.94 6.78 2.47
CA LEU A 99 19.10 6.33 1.09
C LEU A 99 18.58 7.38 0.10
N THR A 100 19.49 7.94 -0.71
CA THR A 100 19.13 9.00 -1.66
C THR A 100 18.33 8.47 -2.85
N GLN A 101 17.50 9.33 -3.43
CA GLN A 101 16.77 9.02 -4.67
C GLN A 101 17.69 8.59 -5.82
N ARG A 102 18.87 9.22 -5.91
CA ARG A 102 19.91 8.86 -6.88
C ARG A 102 20.40 7.44 -6.64
N THR A 103 20.69 7.07 -5.38
CA THR A 103 21.15 5.72 -5.04
C THR A 103 20.07 4.69 -5.30
N ILE A 104 18.80 4.97 -4.96
CA ILE A 104 17.66 4.10 -5.26
C ILE A 104 17.56 3.84 -6.77
N GLY A 105 17.64 4.90 -7.58
CA GLY A 105 17.64 4.78 -9.04
C GLY A 105 18.77 3.88 -9.56
N ARG A 106 19.99 4.03 -9.03
CA ARG A 106 21.13 3.16 -9.38
C ARG A 106 20.92 1.71 -8.97
N ILE A 107 20.40 1.45 -7.77
CA ILE A 107 20.09 0.10 -7.30
C ILE A 107 19.10 -0.57 -8.26
N ILE A 108 18.01 0.12 -8.60
CA ILE A 108 16.98 -0.43 -9.50
C ILE A 108 17.53 -0.66 -10.90
N GLN A 109 18.39 0.23 -11.40
CA GLN A 109 18.98 0.13 -12.75
C GLN A 109 19.99 -1.02 -12.87
N HIS A 110 20.74 -1.33 -11.82
CA HIS A 110 21.81 -2.34 -11.84
C HIS A 110 21.39 -3.69 -11.25
N ALA A 111 20.17 -3.83 -10.74
CA ALA A 111 19.63 -5.12 -10.32
C ALA A 111 19.48 -6.08 -11.53
N PRO A 112 19.62 -7.41 -11.36
CA PRO A 112 19.82 -8.11 -10.08
C PRO A 112 21.29 -8.19 -9.65
N PHE A 113 21.52 -8.06 -8.34
CA PHE A 113 22.81 -8.28 -7.67
C PHE A 113 22.91 -9.74 -7.19
N THR A 114 24.03 -10.39 -7.47
CA THR A 114 24.32 -11.78 -7.05
C THR A 114 25.26 -11.86 -5.85
N SER A 115 26.11 -10.86 -5.63
CA SER A 115 27.04 -10.77 -4.49
C SER A 115 27.30 -9.31 -4.12
N LEU A 116 28.00 -9.09 -3.00
CA LEU A 116 28.39 -7.76 -2.52
C LEU A 116 29.65 -7.19 -3.21
N GLY A 117 30.26 -7.94 -4.13
CA GLY A 117 31.62 -7.71 -4.62
C GLY A 117 32.66 -8.45 -3.79
#